data_AF-A0A852APL6-F1
#
_entry.id   AF-A0A852APL6-F1
#
_cell.length_a   1.000
_cell.length_b   1.000
_cell.length_c   1.000
_cell.angle_alpha   90.00
_cell.angle_beta   90.00
_cell.angle_gamma   90.00
#
_symmetry.space_group_name_H-M   'P 1'
#
loop_
_entity.id
_entity.type
_entity.pdbx_description
1 polymer ?
#
loop_
_entity_poly.entity_id
_entity_poly.type
_entity_poly.pdbx_seq_one_letter_code
_entity_poly.pdbx_strand_id
1 'polypeptide(L)'
;AAAGLSYVGAYVINTYKSYDNFLQDKYALLPAVIIICVAVVMFIIGLIGCCATFRESRVGLGLFLAIILVIFIAEVSAFVLGFVYREKVKTDVQGTMRSVFEKYDGKNAESTVVDYLQEQLHCCGVKNYSDWTTTQWFNSTGNNSVPRSCCQQEAKNCTGHLDRPQDL
;
A
#
# COMPACT_ATOMS: atom_id res chain seq x y z
N ALA A 1 21.61 17.94 -6.86
CA ALA A 1 20.63 16.90 -7.21
C ALA A 1 21.06 15.50 -6.74
N ALA A 2 22.21 14.97 -7.19
CA ALA A 2 22.66 13.61 -6.83
C ALA A 2 22.82 13.35 -5.32
N ALA A 3 23.47 14.26 -4.57
CA ALA A 3 23.61 14.11 -3.11
C ALA A 3 22.26 14.04 -2.37
N GLY A 4 21.25 14.77 -2.87
CA GLY A 4 19.90 14.72 -2.32
C GLY A 4 19.21 13.38 -2.60
N LEU A 5 19.36 12.84 -3.81
CA LEU A 5 18.82 11.52 -4.17
C LEU A 5 19.50 10.39 -3.39
N SER A 6 20.81 10.47 -3.17
CA SER A 6 21.54 9.49 -2.34
C SER A 6 21.09 9.54 -0.88
N TYR A 7 20.84 10.74 -0.34
CA TYR A 7 20.33 10.91 1.01
C TYR A 7 18.92 10.32 1.16
N VAL A 8 18.01 10.66 0.24
CA VAL A 8 16.64 10.11 0.22
C VAL A 8 16.67 8.59 0.04
N GLY A 9 17.51 8.08 -0.85
CA GLY A 9 17.69 6.64 -1.05
C GLY A 9 18.19 5.93 0.21
N ALA A 10 19.21 6.47 0.89
CA ALA A 10 19.72 5.91 2.14
C ALA A 10 18.65 5.95 3.26
N TYR A 11 17.89 7.06 3.36
CA TYR A 11 16.79 7.20 4.31
C TYR A 11 15.69 6.16 4.06
N VAL A 12 15.28 5.98 2.80
CA VAL A 12 14.28 4.99 2.40
C VAL A 12 14.77 3.57 2.66
N ILE A 13 16.02 3.22 2.32
CA ILE A 13 16.58 1.89 2.59
C ILE A 13 16.65 1.60 4.08
N ASN A 14 17.05 2.58 4.89
CA ASN A 14 17.12 2.41 6.33
C ASN A 14 15.75 2.23 6.96
N THR A 15 14.75 2.94 6.42
CA THR A 15 13.34 2.78 6.76
C THR A 15 12.84 1.39 6.35
N TYR A 16 13.13 0.94 5.12
CA TYR A 16 12.73 -0.37 4.59
C TYR A 16 13.29 -1.56 5.39
N LYS A 17 14.53 -1.48 5.88
CA LYS A 17 15.11 -2.52 6.76
C LYS A 17 14.31 -2.74 8.04
N SER A 18 13.59 -1.72 8.51
CA SER A 18 12.70 -1.84 9.66
C SER A 18 11.39 -2.58 9.32
N TYR A 19 11.00 -2.65 8.05
CA TYR A 19 9.79 -3.33 7.55
C TYR A 19 10.06 -4.73 6.96
N ASP A 20 11.32 -5.05 6.65
CA ASP A 20 11.72 -6.30 5.95
C ASP A 20 11.35 -7.57 6.75
N ASN A 21 11.33 -7.51 8.09
CA ASN A 21 10.87 -8.60 8.95
C ASN A 21 9.36 -8.88 8.85
N PHE A 22 8.60 -8.00 8.19
CA PHE A 22 7.14 -8.04 8.14
C PHE A 22 6.57 -8.39 6.74
N LEU A 23 7.39 -8.29 5.69
CA LEU A 23 6.96 -8.44 4.28
C LEU A 23 7.13 -9.85 3.70
N GLN A 24 7.46 -10.81 4.54
CA GLN A 24 7.77 -12.18 4.16
C GLN A 24 6.48 -12.95 3.79
N ASP A 25 6.07 -12.88 2.52
CA ASP A 25 6.24 -14.02 1.57
C ASP A 25 5.33 -13.99 0.33
N LYS A 26 4.29 -13.15 0.21
CA LYS A 26 3.46 -13.10 -1.03
C LYS A 26 2.93 -11.73 -1.43
N TYR A 27 2.61 -10.88 -0.47
CA TYR A 27 1.91 -9.61 -0.70
C TYR A 27 2.84 -8.44 -1.07
N ALA A 28 4.12 -8.51 -0.69
CA ALA A 28 5.12 -7.49 -1.01
C ALA A 28 5.74 -7.65 -2.41
N LEU A 29 5.73 -8.87 -2.97
CA LEU A 29 6.40 -9.17 -4.23
C LEU A 29 5.79 -8.41 -5.41
N LEU A 30 4.46 -8.35 -5.49
CA LEU A 30 3.77 -7.67 -6.60
C LEU A 30 4.08 -6.16 -6.64
N PRO A 31 3.86 -5.36 -5.58
CA PRO A 31 4.21 -3.95 -5.60
C PRO A 31 5.72 -3.72 -5.73
N ALA A 32 6.57 -4.55 -5.13
CA ALA A 32 8.02 -4.42 -5.23
C ALA A 32 8.53 -4.62 -6.67
N VAL A 33 8.04 -5.64 -7.38
CA VAL A 33 8.42 -5.90 -8.78
C VAL A 33 8.01 -4.73 -9.68
N ILE A 34 6.80 -4.18 -9.50
CA ILE A 34 6.33 -3.02 -10.26
C ILE A 34 7.24 -1.81 -10.03
N ILE A 35 7.59 -1.52 -8.76
CA ILE A 35 8.47 -0.41 -8.41
C ILE A 35 9.86 -0.57 -9.06
N ILE A 36 10.43 -1.77 -9.00
CA ILE A 36 11.74 -2.06 -9.62
C ILE A 36 11.68 -1.85 -11.14
N CYS A 37 10.63 -2.35 -11.81
CA CYS A 37 10.46 -2.17 -13.25
C CYS A 37 10.38 -0.68 -13.63
N VAL A 38 9.58 0.12 -12.89
CA VAL A 38 9.47 1.57 -13.12
C VAL A 38 10.82 2.26 -12.90
N ALA A 39 11.56 1.89 -11.85
CA ALA A 39 12.88 2.47 -11.55
C ALA A 39 13.90 2.22 -12.68
N VAL A 40 13.93 1.00 -13.24
CA VAL A 40 14.81 0.66 -14.37
C VAL A 40 14.45 1.48 -15.61
N VAL A 41 13.17 1.61 -15.93
CA VAL A 41 12.71 2.41 -17.08
C VAL A 41 13.08 3.88 -16.91
N MET A 42 12.84 4.45 -15.73
CA MET A 42 13.20 5.83 -15.40
C MET A 42 14.72 6.06 -15.50
N PHE A 43 15.53 5.10 -15.06
CA PHE A 43 16.99 5.17 -15.18
C PHE A 43 17.45 5.21 -16.65
N ILE A 44 16.89 4.35 -17.50
CA ILE A 44 17.19 4.33 -18.94
C ILE A 44 16.81 5.66 -19.61
N ILE A 45 15.62 6.18 -19.32
CA ILE A 45 15.16 7.48 -19.83
C ILE A 45 16.11 8.60 -19.38
N GLY A 46 16.56 8.57 -18.13
CA GLY A 46 17.53 9.50 -17.59
C GLY A 46 18.88 9.46 -18.30
N LEU A 47 19.42 8.26 -18.60
CA LEU A 47 20.65 8.12 -19.38
C LEU A 47 20.51 8.67 -20.81
N ILE A 48 19.36 8.42 -21.46
CA ILE A 48 19.07 8.96 -22.79
C ILE A 48 19.03 10.49 -22.75
N GLY A 49 18.34 11.09 -21.77
CA GLY A 49 18.29 12.55 -21.60
C GLY A 49 19.66 13.16 -21.33
N CYS A 50 20.48 12.51 -20.50
CA CYS A 50 21.85 12.90 -20.21
C CYS A 50 22.72 12.88 -21.49
N CYS A 51 22.75 11.76 -22.22
CA CYS A 51 23.51 11.62 -23.46
C CYS A 51 23.03 12.57 -24.56
N ALA A 52 21.72 12.82 -24.67
CA ALA A 52 21.14 13.75 -25.64
C ALA A 52 21.62 15.19 -25.39
N THR A 53 21.68 15.59 -24.12
CA THR A 53 22.16 16.91 -23.69
C THR A 53 23.67 17.04 -23.90
N PHE A 54 24.46 16.04 -23.50
CA PHE A 54 25.91 16.05 -23.67
C PHE A 54 26.36 16.08 -25.14
N ARG A 55 25.60 15.46 -26.05
CA ARG A 55 25.91 15.46 -27.49
C ARG A 55 25.36 16.68 -28.24
N GLU A 56 24.73 17.62 -27.55
CA GLU A 56 24.08 18.81 -28.14
C GLU A 56 23.13 18.45 -29.31
N SER A 57 22.57 17.23 -29.25
CA SER A 57 21.78 16.68 -30.34
C SER A 57 20.36 17.24 -30.27
N ARG A 58 20.01 18.12 -31.19
CA ARG A 58 18.66 18.69 -31.31
C ARG A 58 17.58 17.60 -31.44
N VAL A 59 17.89 16.50 -32.12
CA VAL A 59 16.99 15.35 -32.29
C VAL A 59 16.83 14.57 -30.98
N GLY A 60 17.93 14.36 -30.24
CA GLY A 60 17.89 13.65 -28.96
C GLY A 60 17.09 14.41 -27.89
N LEU A 61 17.26 15.73 -27.84
CA LEU A 61 16.50 16.58 -26.93
C LEU A 61 15.00 16.59 -27.28
N GLY A 62 14.66 16.65 -28.57
CA GLY A 62 13.27 16.56 -29.03
C GLY A 62 12.60 15.24 -28.66
N LEU A 63 13.30 14.10 -28.81
CA LEU A 63 12.80 12.79 -28.41
C LEU A 63 12.59 12.70 -26.89
N PHE A 64 13.53 13.20 -26.09
CA PHE A 64 13.40 13.22 -24.63
C PHE A 64 12.19 14.04 -24.17
N LEU A 65 11.99 15.23 -24.75
CA LEU A 65 10.81 16.05 -24.48
C LEU A 65 9.50 15.36 -24.90
N ALA A 66 9.49 14.69 -26.06
CA ALA A 66 8.33 13.93 -26.51
C ALA A 66 7.97 12.79 -25.54
N ILE A 67 8.97 12.03 -25.05
CA ILE A 67 8.77 10.96 -24.06
C ILE A 67 8.17 11.54 -22.77
N ILE A 68 8.73 12.65 -22.25
CA ILE A 68 8.19 13.30 -21.04
C ILE A 68 6.76 13.78 -21.26
N LEU A 69 6.46 14.39 -22.40
CA LEU A 69 5.10 14.85 -22.71
C LEU A 69 4.10 13.69 -22.76
N VAL A 70 4.48 12.55 -23.34
CA VAL A 70 3.64 11.34 -23.35
C VAL A 70 3.40 10.83 -21.94
N ILE A 71 4.44 10.77 -21.09
CA ILE A 71 4.31 10.37 -19.69
C ILE A 71 3.38 11.32 -18.94
N PHE A 72 3.53 12.63 -19.14
CA PHE A 72 2.68 13.63 -18.49
C PHE A 72 1.20 13.48 -18.89
N ILE A 73 0.91 13.27 -20.17
CA ILE A 73 -0.46 13.02 -20.65
C ILE A 73 -1.02 11.72 -20.04
N ALA A 74 -0.19 10.68 -19.94
CA ALA A 74 -0.59 9.41 -19.33
C ALA A 74 -0.87 9.57 -17.82
N GLU A 75 -0.04 10.32 -17.07
CA GLU A 75 -0.27 10.61 -15.66
C GLU A 75 -1.54 11.41 -15.42
N VAL A 76 -1.77 12.47 -16.20
CA VAL A 76 -3.02 13.27 -16.12
C VAL A 76 -4.22 12.39 -16.42
N SER A 77 -4.14 11.55 -17.45
CA SER A 77 -5.22 10.62 -17.81
C SER A 77 -5.49 9.61 -16.69
N ALA A 78 -4.44 9.01 -16.12
CA ALA A 78 -4.56 8.08 -15.00
C ALA A 78 -5.15 8.76 -13.76
N PHE A 79 -4.74 9.99 -13.45
CA PHE A 79 -5.29 10.78 -12.34
C PHE A 79 -6.79 11.07 -12.53
N VAL A 80 -7.17 11.55 -13.72
CA VAL A 80 -8.59 11.85 -14.03
C VAL A 80 -9.42 10.58 -13.99
N LEU A 81 -8.97 9.48 -14.59
CA LEU A 81 -9.66 8.19 -14.53
C LEU A 81 -9.77 7.68 -13.10
N GLY A 82 -8.70 7.79 -12.30
CA GLY A 82 -8.72 7.42 -10.89
C GLY A 82 -9.73 8.22 -10.09
N PHE A 83 -9.85 9.52 -10.36
CA PHE A 83 -10.84 10.38 -9.72
C PHE A 83 -12.27 10.02 -10.13
N VAL A 84 -12.52 9.83 -11.44
CA VAL A 84 -13.85 9.49 -11.98
C VAL A 84 -14.31 8.13 -11.49
N TYR A 85 -13.43 7.13 -11.47
CA TYR A 85 -13.75 5.76 -11.06
C TYR A 85 -13.53 5.48 -9.56
N ARG A 86 -13.29 6.51 -8.74
CA ARG A 86 -12.94 6.34 -7.32
C ARG A 86 -13.94 5.48 -6.54
N GLU A 87 -15.25 5.66 -6.76
CA GLU A 87 -16.29 4.92 -6.03
C GLU A 87 -16.34 3.45 -6.47
N LYS A 88 -16.11 3.19 -7.76
CA LYS A 88 -16.03 1.83 -8.29
C LYS A 88 -14.82 1.10 -7.73
N VAL A 89 -13.64 1.73 -7.79
CA VAL A 89 -12.40 1.19 -7.20
C VAL A 89 -12.59 0.93 -5.71
N LYS A 90 -13.19 1.87 -4.98
CA LYS A 90 -13.51 1.69 -3.56
C LYS A 90 -14.39 0.46 -3.33
N THR A 91 -15.44 0.27 -4.13
CA THR A 91 -16.34 -0.87 -4.00
C THR A 91 -15.62 -2.20 -4.32
N ASP A 92 -14.83 -2.24 -5.38
CA ASP A 92 -14.07 -3.44 -5.79
C ASP A 92 -13.03 -3.82 -4.73
N VAL A 93 -12.33 -2.83 -4.18
CA VAL A 93 -11.37 -3.01 -3.08
C VAL A 93 -12.08 -3.51 -1.83
N GLN A 94 -13.22 -2.91 -1.46
CA GLN A 94 -14.01 -3.35 -0.30
C GLN A 94 -14.50 -4.79 -0.43
N GLY A 95 -14.94 -5.19 -1.62
CA GLY A 95 -15.33 -6.59 -1.90
C GLY A 95 -14.16 -7.56 -1.74
N THR A 96 -12.98 -7.17 -2.23
CA THR A 96 -11.75 -7.96 -2.09
C THR A 96 -11.33 -8.07 -0.62
N MET A 97 -11.28 -6.95 0.10
CA MET A 97 -10.94 -6.94 1.54
C MET A 97 -11.92 -7.78 2.35
N ARG A 98 -13.22 -7.72 2.06
CA ARG A 98 -14.21 -8.54 2.76
C ARG A 98 -13.94 -10.04 2.61
N SER A 99 -13.50 -10.48 1.43
CA SER A 99 -13.13 -11.89 1.21
C SER A 99 -11.89 -12.32 2.02
N VAL A 100 -10.96 -11.39 2.29
CA VAL A 100 -9.80 -11.64 3.16
C VAL A 100 -10.24 -11.73 4.62
N PHE A 101 -11.11 -10.82 5.07
CA PHE A 101 -11.67 -10.83 6.43
C PHE A 101 -12.54 -12.06 6.70
N GLU A 102 -13.27 -12.57 5.70
CA GLU A 102 -14.04 -13.82 5.83
C GLU A 102 -13.15 -15.05 6.06
N LYS A 103 -11.90 -15.02 5.60
CA LYS A 103 -10.89 -16.09 5.77
C LYS A 103 -9.97 -15.89 6.98
N TYR A 104 -10.16 -14.81 7.74
CA TYR A 104 -9.34 -14.52 8.90
C TYR A 104 -9.49 -15.62 9.97
N ASP A 105 -8.36 -16.16 10.42
CA ASP A 105 -8.29 -17.22 11.44
C ASP A 105 -7.32 -16.90 12.59
N GLY A 106 -6.62 -15.76 12.52
CA GLY A 106 -5.63 -15.31 13.51
C GLY A 106 -4.33 -16.13 13.53
N LYS A 107 -4.11 -17.02 12.55
CA LYS A 107 -2.97 -17.95 12.53
C LYS A 107 -2.18 -17.89 11.23
N ASN A 108 -2.86 -17.65 10.12
CA ASN A 108 -2.25 -17.63 8.79
C ASN A 108 -1.59 -16.27 8.48
N ALA A 109 -0.72 -16.26 7.47
CA ALA A 109 -0.01 -15.06 7.05
C ALA A 109 -0.96 -13.93 6.57
N GLU A 110 -2.12 -14.29 6.02
CA GLU A 110 -3.15 -13.31 5.62
C GLU A 110 -3.73 -12.57 6.84
N SER A 111 -3.95 -13.28 7.95
CA SER A 111 -4.43 -12.72 9.20
C SER A 111 -3.40 -11.78 9.83
N THR A 112 -2.11 -12.13 9.77
CA THR A 112 -1.02 -11.25 10.23
C THR A 112 -1.00 -9.93 9.44
N VAL A 113 -1.26 -9.97 8.13
CA VAL A 113 -1.36 -8.75 7.32
C VAL A 113 -2.58 -7.92 7.71
N VAL A 114 -3.73 -8.55 7.96
CA VAL A 114 -4.92 -7.85 8.44
C VAL A 114 -4.64 -7.16 9.78
N ASP A 115 -4.04 -7.86 10.73
CA ASP A 115 -3.72 -7.33 12.06
C ASP A 115 -2.80 -6.12 11.97
N TYR A 116 -1.74 -6.22 11.17
CA TYR A 116 -0.84 -5.11 10.97
C TYR A 116 -1.47 -3.92 10.26
N LEU A 117 -2.29 -4.15 9.23
CA LEU A 117 -2.98 -3.05 8.57
C LEU A 117 -3.90 -2.31 9.55
N GLN A 118 -4.56 -3.03 10.45
CA GLN A 118 -5.41 -2.43 11.48
C GLN A 118 -4.60 -1.61 12.48
N GLU A 119 -3.47 -2.15 12.95
CA GLU A 119 -2.58 -1.44 13.89
C GLU A 119 -1.92 -0.20 13.27
N GLN A 120 -1.48 -0.28 12.01
CA GLN A 120 -0.76 0.81 11.33
C GLN A 120 -1.67 1.89 10.79
N LEU A 121 -2.86 1.52 10.31
CA LEU A 121 -3.84 2.47 9.77
C LEU A 121 -4.84 2.93 10.83
N HIS A 122 -4.73 2.43 12.06
CA HIS A 122 -5.64 2.70 13.17
C HIS A 122 -7.10 2.52 12.76
N CYS A 123 -7.39 1.36 12.16
CA CYS A 123 -8.72 1.02 11.67
C CYS A 123 -9.15 -0.35 12.17
N CYS A 124 -10.46 -0.59 12.19
CA CYS A 124 -11.02 -1.88 12.55
C CYS A 124 -12.12 -2.26 11.56
N GLY A 125 -11.98 -3.41 10.88
CA GLY A 125 -12.88 -3.83 9.82
C GLY A 125 -12.58 -3.21 8.45
N VAL A 126 -13.46 -3.46 7.48
CA VAL A 126 -13.33 -2.91 6.11
C VAL A 126 -13.89 -1.47 6.04
N LYS A 127 -14.98 -1.24 6.77
CA LYS A 127 -15.65 0.04 6.97
C LYS A 127 -15.73 0.40 8.44
N ASN A 128 -16.02 -0.58 9.31
CA ASN A 128 -16.16 -0.39 10.74
C ASN A 128 -15.99 -1.73 11.49
N TYR A 129 -15.81 -1.68 12.82
CA TYR A 129 -15.66 -2.85 13.68
C TYR A 129 -16.82 -3.83 13.53
N SER A 130 -18.01 -3.34 13.17
CA SER A 130 -19.20 -4.16 12.93
C SER A 130 -19.04 -5.17 11.80
N ASP A 131 -18.11 -4.95 10.86
CA ASP A 131 -17.88 -5.89 9.76
C ASP A 131 -17.43 -7.27 10.28
N TRP A 132 -16.74 -7.29 11.42
CA TRP A 132 -16.33 -8.52 12.09
C TRP A 132 -17.52 -9.38 12.51
N THR A 133 -18.66 -8.78 12.86
CA THR A 133 -19.86 -9.54 13.31
C THR A 133 -20.38 -10.52 12.26
N THR A 134 -20.01 -10.33 11.00
CA THR A 134 -20.42 -11.17 9.87
C THR A 134 -19.37 -12.20 9.45
N THR A 135 -18.19 -12.22 10.07
CA THR A 135 -17.11 -13.14 9.71
C THR A 135 -17.14 -14.43 10.52
N GLN A 136 -16.46 -15.47 10.02
CA GLN A 136 -16.34 -16.76 10.73
C GLN A 136 -15.58 -16.63 12.05
N TRP A 137 -14.64 -15.68 12.15
CA TRP A 137 -13.93 -15.36 13.38
C TRP A 137 -14.90 -15.06 14.53
N PHE A 138 -15.86 -14.17 14.29
CA PHE A 138 -16.81 -13.74 15.31
C PHE A 138 -17.70 -14.89 15.79
N ASN A 139 -18.16 -15.72 14.87
CA ASN A 139 -18.96 -16.91 15.19
C ASN A 139 -18.14 -17.97 15.95
N SER A 140 -16.86 -18.15 15.60
CA SER A 140 -16.00 -19.19 16.15
C SER A 140 -15.49 -18.86 17.56
N THR A 141 -15.19 -17.59 17.83
CA THR A 141 -14.69 -17.17 19.14
C THR A 141 -15.81 -17.11 20.19
N GLY A 142 -17.07 -16.86 19.75
CA GLY A 142 -18.27 -16.94 20.61
C GLY A 142 -18.31 -15.94 21.77
N ASN A 143 -17.38 -14.99 21.80
CA ASN A 143 -17.13 -14.04 22.88
C ASN A 143 -17.41 -12.59 22.47
N ASN A 144 -18.17 -12.37 21.39
CA ASN A 144 -18.45 -11.04 20.85
C ASN A 144 -17.20 -10.13 20.74
N SER A 145 -16.05 -10.68 20.34
CA SER A 145 -14.80 -9.93 20.23
C SER A 145 -14.26 -9.83 18.80
N VAL A 146 -13.62 -8.71 18.52
CA VAL A 146 -12.79 -8.49 17.33
C VAL A 146 -11.33 -8.83 17.64
N PRO A 147 -10.45 -8.97 16.63
CA PRO A 147 -9.01 -9.13 16.87
C PRO A 147 -8.42 -8.01 17.71
N ARG A 148 -7.37 -8.32 18.48
CA ARG A 148 -6.69 -7.33 19.34
C ARG A 148 -5.97 -6.24 18.55
N SER A 149 -5.70 -6.45 17.28
CA SER A 149 -5.17 -5.46 16.35
C SER A 149 -6.12 -4.27 16.12
N CYS A 150 -7.42 -4.42 16.41
CA CYS A 150 -8.37 -3.31 16.46
C CYS A 150 -8.24 -2.45 17.71
N CYS A 151 -7.51 -2.87 18.74
CA CYS A 151 -7.41 -2.10 19.98
C CYS A 151 -6.57 -0.83 19.77
N GLN A 152 -7.10 0.30 20.22
CA GLN A 152 -6.36 1.57 20.25
C GLN A 152 -5.17 1.48 21.22
N GLN A 153 -4.08 2.18 20.91
CA GLN A 153 -2.85 2.12 21.70
C GLN A 153 -3.02 2.70 23.11
N GLU A 154 -3.91 3.67 23.32
CA GLU A 154 -4.18 4.25 24.64
C GLU A 154 -5.07 3.36 25.54
N ALA A 155 -5.74 2.35 24.97
CA ALA A 155 -6.68 1.51 25.69
C ALA A 155 -5.95 0.47 26.57
N LYS A 156 -5.74 0.82 27.84
CA LYS A 156 -5.18 -0.13 28.83
C LYS A 156 -6.13 -1.31 29.04
N ASN A 157 -5.62 -2.51 28.77
CA ASN A 157 -6.33 -3.80 28.86
C ASN A 157 -7.47 -3.97 27.84
N CYS A 158 -7.30 -3.50 26.60
CA CYS A 158 -8.24 -3.83 25.53
C CYS A 158 -8.19 -5.33 25.20
N THR A 159 -9.36 -5.97 25.23
CA THR A 159 -9.54 -7.40 24.93
C THR A 159 -10.22 -7.62 23.57
N GLY A 160 -10.59 -6.54 22.87
CA GLY A 160 -11.34 -6.58 21.62
C GLY A 160 -12.85 -6.82 21.79
N HIS A 161 -13.37 -6.79 23.02
CA HIS A 161 -14.79 -7.06 23.28
C HIS A 161 -15.69 -5.91 22.83
N LEU A 162 -16.82 -6.22 22.17
CA LEU A 162 -17.77 -5.22 21.67
C LEU A 162 -18.51 -4.44 22.76
N ASP A 163 -18.42 -4.85 24.03
CA ASP A 163 -19.04 -4.12 25.17
C ASP A 163 -18.32 -2.79 25.47
N ARG A 164 -17.08 -2.64 24.99
CA ARG A 164 -16.28 -1.42 25.16
C ARG A 164 -15.84 -0.87 23.80
N PRO A 165 -16.78 -0.44 22.93
CA PRO A 165 -16.47 -0.03 21.57
C PRO A 165 -15.63 1.24 21.48
N GLN A 166 -15.54 2.02 22.56
CA GLN A 166 -14.67 3.19 22.64
C GLN A 166 -13.16 2.86 22.65
N ASP A 167 -12.79 1.59 22.82
CA ASP A 167 -11.41 1.13 22.78
C ASP A 167 -10.97 0.61 21.40
N LEU A 168 -11.92 0.52 20.46
CA LEU A 168 -11.77 -0.08 19.12
C LEU A 168 -11.58 0.97 18.02
#